data_AF-A0A8H4AE19-F1
#
_entry.id   AF-A0A8H4AE19-F1
#
_cell.length_a   1.000
_cell.length_b   1.000
_cell.length_c   1.000
_cell.angle_alpha   90.00
_cell.angle_beta   90.00
_cell.angle_gamma   90.00
#
_symmetry.space_group_name_H-M   'P 1'
#
loop_
_entity.id
_entity.type
_entity.pdbx_description
1 polymer ?
#
loop_
_entity_poly.entity_id
_entity_poly.type
_entity_poly.pdbx_seq_one_letter_code
_entity_poly.pdbx_strand_id
1 'polypeptide(L)'
;MDLFKMSKLSLQNAILTYEQLETTPSKIDEISEDLEDNLRKLGCDLIQSAGILLRLPQVAMATAQVLFQRFFYVASLRKFSIRDIGMGSLFLASKVQESPCKIRDLINVYHYLIQRYRNLPVEPLEYFGSVNGIIFLFSRLSMIFMSLFEPFL
;
A
#
# COMPACT_ATOMS: atom_id res chain seq x y z
N MET A 1 -1.34 4.26 30.59
CA MET A 1 0.02 4.02 30.10
C MET A 1 -0.05 2.76 29.25
N ASP A 2 -0.91 2.76 28.22
CA ASP A 2 -1.45 1.52 27.64
C ASP A 2 -1.45 1.57 26.10
N LEU A 3 -0.40 2.17 25.54
CA LEU A 3 -0.12 2.15 24.10
C LEU A 3 0.63 0.88 23.65
N PHE A 4 0.96 -0.02 24.59
CA PHE A 4 1.71 -1.25 24.33
C PHE A 4 0.85 -2.51 24.15
N LYS A 5 -0.49 -2.37 24.10
CA LYS A 5 -1.41 -3.47 23.79
C LYS A 5 -1.83 -3.51 22.33
N MET A 6 -1.06 -2.86 21.43
CA MET A 6 -1.13 -3.17 20.01
C MET A 6 -0.58 -4.58 19.87
N SER A 7 -1.49 -5.54 19.71
CA SER A 7 -1.22 -6.96 19.53
C SER A 7 0.11 -7.15 18.83
N LYS A 8 1.02 -7.85 19.50
CA LYS A 8 2.25 -8.45 18.99
C LYS A 8 2.00 -8.93 17.55
N LEU A 9 2.24 -8.06 16.56
CA LEU A 9 2.20 -8.39 15.13
C LEU A 9 3.48 -9.15 14.83
N SER A 10 3.62 -10.28 15.51
CA SER A 10 4.56 -11.31 15.20
C SER A 10 4.16 -11.83 13.83
N LEU A 11 5.09 -11.81 12.88
CA LEU A 11 4.96 -12.43 11.56
C LEU A 11 4.71 -13.95 11.61
N GLN A 12 4.58 -14.51 12.82
CA GLN A 12 4.15 -15.89 13.05
C GLN A 12 2.70 -16.16 12.62
N ASN A 13 1.84 -15.14 12.49
CA ASN A 13 0.50 -15.32 11.92
C ASN A 13 0.46 -14.85 10.46
N ALA A 14 0.88 -15.73 9.55
CA ALA A 14 0.59 -15.60 8.12
C ALA A 14 -0.93 -15.68 7.81
N ILE A 15 -1.72 -16.06 8.81
CA ILE A 15 -3.16 -16.30 8.76
C ILE A 15 -3.81 -15.25 9.68
N LEU A 16 -4.67 -14.40 9.11
CA LEU A 16 -5.52 -13.49 9.86
C LEU A 16 -6.44 -14.32 10.78
N THR A 17 -6.64 -13.89 12.03
CA THR A 17 -7.62 -14.58 12.88
C THR A 17 -9.03 -14.36 12.32
N TYR A 18 -9.95 -15.31 12.56
CA TYR A 18 -11.35 -15.17 12.12
C TYR A 18 -11.98 -13.85 12.63
N GLU A 19 -11.64 -13.42 13.85
CA GLU A 19 -12.11 -12.15 14.41
C GLU A 19 -11.60 -10.92 13.62
N GLN A 20 -10.35 -10.96 13.13
CA GLN A 20 -9.78 -9.90 12.30
C GLN A 20 -10.35 -9.88 10.87
N LEU A 21 -10.86 -11.02 10.39
CA LEU A 21 -11.60 -11.13 9.13
C LEU A 21 -13.02 -10.57 9.27
N GLU A 22 -13.70 -10.82 10.40
CA GLU A 22 -15.07 -10.36 10.63
C GLU A 22 -15.17 -8.86 10.99
N THR A 23 -14.15 -8.33 11.68
CA THR A 23 -14.09 -6.95 12.16
C THR A 23 -12.85 -6.23 11.68
N THR A 24 -12.91 -5.70 10.45
CA THR A 24 -11.84 -4.86 9.91
C THR A 24 -11.79 -3.50 10.63
N PRO A 25 -10.61 -2.88 10.76
CA PRO A 25 -10.49 -1.50 11.25
C PRO A 25 -11.31 -0.49 10.44
N SER A 26 -11.51 -0.74 9.15
CA SER A 26 -12.37 0.05 8.26
C SER A 26 -13.85 -0.03 8.68
N LYS A 27 -14.33 -1.23 9.03
CA LYS A 27 -15.70 -1.45 9.53
C LYS A 27 -15.93 -0.75 10.88
N ILE A 28 -14.93 -0.74 11.77
CA ILE A 28 -14.96 0.04 13.02
C ILE A 28 -15.05 1.54 12.73
N ASP A 29 -14.33 2.02 11.72
CA ASP A 29 -14.40 3.41 11.25
C ASP A 29 -15.63 3.66 10.32
N GLU A 30 -16.68 2.84 10.41
CA GLU A 30 -17.96 2.99 9.70
C GLU A 30 -17.87 3.01 8.16
N ILE A 31 -16.90 2.30 7.59
CA ILE A 31 -16.86 2.08 6.14
C ILE A 31 -17.73 0.85 5.81
N SER A 32 -18.61 1.01 4.83
CA SER A 32 -19.42 -0.10 4.32
C SER A 32 -18.53 -1.21 3.76
N GLU A 33 -18.89 -2.46 4.02
CA GLU A 33 -18.17 -3.65 3.54
C GLU A 33 -18.02 -3.64 2.01
N ASP A 34 -19.08 -3.30 1.27
CA ASP A 34 -19.04 -3.17 -0.19
C ASP A 34 -18.01 -2.10 -0.64
N LEU A 35 -17.94 -0.99 0.08
CA LEU A 35 -16.98 0.07 -0.23
C LEU A 35 -15.55 -0.35 0.08
N GLU A 36 -15.33 -1.02 1.22
CA GLU A 36 -14.03 -1.57 1.59
C GLU A 36 -13.52 -2.57 0.54
N ASP A 37 -14.38 -3.51 0.12
CA ASP A 37 -14.06 -4.49 -0.90
C ASP A 37 -13.71 -3.85 -2.24
N ASN A 38 -14.51 -2.87 -2.67
CA ASN A 38 -14.27 -2.14 -3.91
C ASN A 38 -12.96 -1.36 -3.86
N LEU A 39 -12.65 -0.70 -2.74
CA LEU A 39 -11.39 0.03 -2.56
C LEU A 39 -10.18 -0.90 -2.52
N ARG A 40 -10.33 -2.09 -1.91
CA ARG A 40 -9.28 -3.10 -1.87
C ARG A 40 -9.00 -3.69 -3.25
N LYS A 41 -10.05 -4.03 -4.01
CA LYS A 41 -9.94 -4.49 -5.41
C LYS A 41 -9.28 -3.42 -6.28
N LEU A 42 -9.75 -2.17 -6.19
CA LEU A 42 -9.16 -1.04 -6.91
C LEU A 42 -7.68 -0.82 -6.58
N GLY A 43 -7.30 -0.95 -5.31
CA GLY A 43 -5.89 -0.89 -4.90
C GLY A 43 -5.03 -1.98 -5.55
N CYS A 44 -5.52 -3.22 -5.59
CA CYS A 44 -4.84 -4.32 -6.28
C CYS A 44 -4.70 -4.09 -7.78
N ASP A 45 -5.74 -3.54 -8.43
CA ASP A 45 -5.72 -3.21 -9.86
C ASP A 45 -4.72 -2.09 -10.19
N LEU A 46 -4.62 -1.08 -9.32
CA LEU A 46 -3.63 -0.02 -9.43
C LEU A 46 -2.21 -0.56 -9.30
N ILE A 47 -1.96 -1.46 -8.33
CA ILE A 47 -0.65 -2.12 -8.15
C ILE A 47 -0.27 -2.92 -9.40
N GLN A 48 -1.20 -3.71 -9.93
CA GLN A 48 -0.97 -4.52 -11.13
C GLN A 48 -0.69 -3.63 -12.35
N SER A 49 -1.51 -2.61 -12.58
CA SER A 49 -1.35 -1.68 -13.70
C SER A 49 -0.05 -0.90 -13.61
N ALA A 50 0.32 -0.44 -12.41
CA ALA A 50 1.57 0.26 -12.19
C ALA A 50 2.78 -0.66 -12.43
N GLY A 51 2.75 -1.89 -11.93
CA GLY A 51 3.82 -2.85 -12.13
C GLY A 51 4.02 -3.23 -13.59
N ILE A 52 2.95 -3.36 -14.38
CA ILE A 52 3.03 -3.56 -15.84
C ILE A 52 3.70 -2.36 -16.52
N LEU A 53 3.27 -1.13 -16.21
CA LEU A 53 3.86 0.09 -16.78
C LEU A 53 5.33 0.29 -16.41
N LEU A 54 5.71 -0.13 -15.19
CA LEU A 54 7.09 -0.09 -14.70
C LEU A 54 7.92 -1.30 -15.12
N ARG A 55 7.33 -2.28 -15.83
CA ARG A 55 7.97 -3.53 -16.25
C ARG A 55 8.55 -4.35 -15.08
N LEU A 56 7.85 -4.34 -13.95
CA LEU A 56 8.22 -5.16 -12.80
C LEU A 56 7.82 -6.63 -13.01
N PRO A 57 8.53 -7.60 -12.41
CA PRO A 57 8.14 -9.00 -12.48
C PRO A 57 6.84 -9.25 -11.71
N GLN A 58 6.07 -10.26 -12.14
CA GLN A 58 4.78 -10.57 -11.52
C GLN A 58 4.90 -10.98 -10.05
N VAL A 59 6.04 -11.54 -9.65
CA VAL A 59 6.34 -11.86 -8.24
C VAL A 59 6.40 -10.58 -7.39
N ALA A 60 6.95 -9.49 -7.90
CA ALA A 60 6.95 -8.19 -7.21
C ALA A 60 5.55 -7.60 -7.09
N MET A 61 4.73 -7.68 -8.14
CA MET A 61 3.34 -7.22 -8.10
C MET A 61 2.49 -8.04 -7.10
N ALA A 62 2.62 -9.37 -7.12
CA ALA A 62 1.94 -10.25 -6.18
C ALA A 62 2.36 -9.96 -4.72
N THR A 63 3.66 -9.77 -4.49
CA THR A 63 4.19 -9.40 -3.16
C THR A 63 3.61 -8.06 -2.69
N ALA A 64 3.55 -7.07 -3.58
CA ALA A 64 2.96 -5.75 -3.28
C ALA A 64 1.48 -5.85 -2.93
N GLN A 65 0.70 -6.66 -3.66
CA GLN A 65 -0.72 -6.88 -3.37
C GLN A 65 -0.93 -7.55 -2.00
N VAL A 66 -0.09 -8.53 -1.63
CA VAL A 66 -0.15 -9.15 -0.29
C VAL A 66 0.17 -8.13 0.81
N LEU A 67 1.20 -7.30 0.63
CA LEU A 67 1.55 -6.24 1.58
C LEU A 67 0.42 -5.22 1.73
N PHE A 68 -0.18 -4.79 0.62
CA PHE A 68 -1.30 -3.87 0.59
C PHE A 68 -2.53 -4.44 1.32
N GLN A 69 -2.89 -5.69 1.05
CA GLN A 69 -4.04 -6.33 1.69
C GLN A 69 -3.83 -6.46 3.19
N ARG A 70 -2.66 -6.97 3.61
CA ARG A 70 -2.28 -7.10 5.02
C ARG A 70 -2.34 -5.77 5.76
N PHE A 71 -1.89 -4.68 5.13
CA PHE A 71 -1.96 -3.35 5.73
C PHE A 71 -3.40 -2.96 6.07
N PHE A 72 -4.36 -3.16 5.17
CA PHE A 72 -5.76 -2.78 5.42
C PHE A 72 -6.52 -3.72 6.36
N TYR A 73 -5.93 -4.84 6.77
CA TYR A 73 -6.48 -5.65 7.87
C TYR A 73 -6.08 -5.13 9.25
N VAL A 74 -5.10 -4.24 9.34
CA VAL A 74 -4.64 -3.62 10.60
C VAL A 74 -4.79 -2.10 10.63
N ALA A 75 -5.12 -1.49 9.49
CA ALA A 75 -5.33 -0.07 9.33
C ALA A 75 -6.60 0.21 8.53
N SER A 76 -7.24 1.34 8.82
CA SER A 76 -8.50 1.73 8.18
C SER A 76 -8.29 2.52 6.89
N LEU A 77 -9.12 2.24 5.89
CA LEU A 77 -9.21 2.98 4.62
C LEU A 77 -9.64 4.45 4.81
N ARG A 78 -10.23 4.81 5.97
CA ARG A 78 -10.56 6.20 6.30
C ARG A 78 -9.31 7.02 6.62
N LYS A 79 -8.29 6.38 7.20
CA LYS A 79 -7.06 7.03 7.69
C LYS A 79 -5.94 7.03 6.65
N PHE A 80 -5.96 6.07 5.73
CA PHE A 80 -4.90 5.87 4.75
C PHE A 80 -5.44 5.72 3.33
N SER A 81 -4.85 6.48 2.42
CA SER A 81 -5.18 6.46 0.99
C SER A 81 -4.67 5.18 0.32
N ILE A 82 -5.54 4.48 -0.42
CA ILE A 82 -5.16 3.30 -1.22
C ILE A 82 -4.06 3.59 -2.23
N ARG A 83 -3.99 4.82 -2.75
CA ARG A 83 -2.97 5.25 -3.70
C ARG A 83 -1.60 5.26 -3.04
N ASP A 84 -1.52 5.85 -1.85
CA ASP A 84 -0.25 6.07 -1.17
C ASP A 84 0.28 4.74 -0.60
N ILE A 85 -0.61 3.92 -0.04
CA ILE A 85 -0.28 2.57 0.44
C ILE A 85 0.05 1.63 -0.72
N GLY A 86 -0.67 1.68 -1.84
CA GLY A 86 -0.37 0.87 -3.02
C GLY A 86 0.99 1.20 -3.63
N MET A 87 1.31 2.49 -3.75
CA MET A 87 2.61 2.96 -4.20
C MET A 87 3.73 2.54 -3.24
N GLY A 88 3.54 2.72 -1.93
CA GLY A 88 4.50 2.28 -0.91
C GLY A 88 4.73 0.77 -0.93
N SER A 89 3.66 -0.02 -1.08
CA SER A 89 3.72 -1.48 -1.14
C SER A 89 4.47 -1.97 -2.38
N LEU A 90 4.25 -1.35 -3.54
CA LEU A 90 4.94 -1.70 -4.78
C LEU A 90 6.42 -1.33 -4.74
N PHE A 91 6.75 -0.16 -4.19
CA PHE A 91 8.13 0.26 -4.00
C PHE A 91 8.90 -0.64 -3.03
N LEU A 92 8.23 -1.05 -1.95
CA LEU A 92 8.79 -1.99 -0.98
C LEU A 92 9.02 -3.36 -1.62
N ALA A 93 8.00 -3.91 -2.29
CA ALA A 93 8.10 -5.20 -2.96
C ALA A 93 9.20 -5.21 -4.04
N SER A 94 9.39 -4.11 -4.77
CA SER A 94 10.46 -4.03 -5.78
C SER A 94 11.85 -4.17 -5.13
N LYS A 95 12.06 -3.59 -3.94
CA LYS A 95 13.32 -3.78 -3.18
C LYS A 95 13.49 -5.22 -2.72
N VAL A 96 12.45 -5.83 -2.16
CA VAL A 96 12.48 -7.21 -1.65
C VAL A 96 12.78 -8.21 -2.77
N GLN A 97 12.21 -7.98 -3.95
CA GLN A 97 12.40 -8.82 -5.13
C GLN A 97 13.62 -8.41 -5.97
N GLU A 98 14.52 -7.58 -5.43
CA GLU A 98 15.73 -7.09 -6.09
C GLU A 98 15.48 -6.53 -7.51
N SER A 99 14.29 -5.96 -7.71
CA SER A 99 13.80 -5.43 -8.97
C SER A 99 13.91 -3.91 -8.93
N PRO A 100 14.86 -3.28 -9.65
CA PRO A 100 15.12 -1.86 -9.53
C PRO A 100 13.92 -1.03 -9.99
N CYS A 101 13.36 -0.22 -9.08
CA CYS A 101 12.28 0.71 -9.37
C CYS A 101 12.70 2.13 -8.95
N LYS A 102 12.76 3.06 -9.90
CA LYS A 102 13.01 4.47 -9.57
C LYS A 102 11.74 5.05 -8.95
N ILE A 103 11.88 5.66 -7.77
CA ILE A 103 10.76 6.29 -7.07
C ILE A 103 10.06 7.34 -7.95
N ARG A 104 10.84 8.07 -8.76
CA ARG A 104 10.32 9.07 -9.69
C ARG A 104 9.35 8.47 -10.71
N ASP A 105 9.74 7.35 -11.32
CA ASP A 105 8.96 6.68 -12.34
C ASP A 105 7.69 6.10 -11.73
N LEU A 106 7.80 5.53 -10.53
CA LEU A 106 6.66 5.04 -9.77
C LEU A 106 5.62 6.14 -9.49
N ILE A 107 6.07 7.31 -9.05
CA ILE A 107 5.19 8.46 -8.77
C ILE A 107 4.49 8.90 -10.06
N ASN A 108 5.24 9.05 -11.15
CA ASN A 108 4.69 9.46 -12.44
C ASN A 108 3.66 8.45 -12.95
N VAL A 109 3.93 7.15 -12.82
CA VAL A 109 3.00 6.08 -13.22
C VAL A 109 1.73 6.11 -12.38
N TYR A 110 1.83 6.22 -11.06
CA TYR A 110 0.64 6.33 -10.21
C TYR A 110 -0.15 7.61 -10.50
N HIS A 111 0.52 8.73 -10.75
CA HIS A 111 -0.13 9.97 -11.15
C HIS A 111 -0.89 9.82 -12.48
N TYR A 112 -0.25 9.22 -13.47
CA TYR A 112 -0.87 8.90 -14.76
C TYR A 112 -2.11 7.99 -14.61
N LEU A 113 -1.99 6.91 -13.82
CA LEU A 113 -3.09 5.96 -13.59
C LEU A 113 -4.29 6.63 -12.92
N ILE A 114 -4.06 7.50 -11.94
CA ILE A 114 -5.12 8.22 -11.25
C ILE A 114 -5.82 9.23 -12.17
N GLN A 115 -5.07 9.94 -13.01
CA GLN A 115 -5.65 10.84 -14.02
C GLN A 115 -6.55 10.05 -14.98
N ARG A 116 -6.05 8.90 -15.47
CA ARG A 116 -6.80 8.01 -16.35
C ARG A 116 -8.06 7.46 -15.69
N TYR A 117 -7.97 7.00 -14.45
CA TYR A 117 -9.12 6.47 -13.71
C TYR A 117 -10.21 7.53 -13.47
N ARG A 118 -9.80 8.80 -13.29
CA ARG A 118 -10.71 9.94 -13.10
C ARG A 118 -11.18 10.57 -14.40
N ASN A 119 -10.80 10.04 -15.56
CA ASN A 119 -11.04 10.64 -16.88
C ASN A 119 -10.56 12.11 -16.97
N LEU A 120 -9.45 12.42 -16.29
CA LEU A 120 -8.81 13.73 -16.36
C LEU A 120 -7.85 13.80 -17.55
N PRO A 121 -7.61 15.00 -18.11
CA PRO A 121 -6.55 15.19 -19.09
C PRO A 121 -5.20 14.77 -18.47
N VAL A 122 -4.33 14.16 -19.29
CA VAL A 122 -3.01 13.73 -18.83
C VAL A 122 -2.10 14.94 -18.78
N GLU A 123 -1.90 15.47 -17.58
CA GLU A 123 -0.97 16.56 -17.32
C GLU A 123 0.32 16.04 -16.66
N PRO A 124 1.47 16.69 -16.95
CA PRO A 124 2.72 16.38 -16.26
C PRO A 124 2.63 16.64 -14.76
N LEU A 125 3.27 15.80 -13.96
CA LEU A 125 3.36 16.02 -12.52
C LEU A 125 4.17 17.29 -12.22
N GLU A 126 3.56 18.28 -11.59
CA GLU A 126 4.27 19.44 -11.04
C GLU A 126 5.03 19.03 -9.76
N TYR A 127 6.36 18.95 -9.84
CA TYR A 127 7.22 18.40 -8.78
C TYR A 127 7.24 19.22 -7.48
N PHE A 128 6.79 20.48 -7.49
CA PHE A 128 7.03 21.41 -6.39
C PHE A 128 6.19 21.15 -5.11
N GLY A 129 5.12 20.36 -5.17
CA GLY A 129 4.26 20.07 -4.00
C GLY A 129 4.18 18.60 -3.56
N SER A 130 4.37 17.64 -4.48
CA SER A 130 3.99 16.22 -4.24
C SER A 130 5.10 15.33 -3.65
N VAL A 131 6.38 15.69 -3.85
CA VAL A 131 7.52 14.85 -3.42
C VAL A 131 7.67 14.82 -1.89
N ASN A 132 7.31 15.92 -1.22
CA ASN A 132 7.40 16.04 0.24
C ASN A 132 6.45 15.05 0.95
N GLY A 133 5.26 14.80 0.41
CA GLY A 133 4.32 13.82 0.97
C GLY A 133 4.83 12.38 0.90
N ILE A 134 5.64 12.06 -0.10
CA ILE A 134 6.17 10.71 -0.33
C ILE A 134 7.43 10.45 0.49
N ILE A 135 8.32 11.43 0.65
CA ILE A 135 9.43 11.33 1.62
C ILE A 135 8.88 11.18 3.04
N PHE A 136 7.77 11.88 3.37
CA PHE A 136 7.04 11.65 4.63
C PHE A 136 6.35 10.27 4.69
N LEU A 137 5.89 9.73 3.57
CA LEU A 137 5.36 8.37 3.52
C LEU A 137 6.46 7.34 3.76
N PHE A 138 7.69 7.57 3.30
CA PHE A 138 8.85 6.73 3.61
C PHE A 138 9.21 6.74 5.10
N SER A 139 9.10 7.89 5.79
CA SER A 139 9.33 7.95 7.24
C SER A 139 8.20 7.31 8.07
N ARG A 140 6.98 7.23 7.53
CA ARG A 140 5.86 6.49 8.17
C ARG A 140 5.84 5.01 7.81
N LEU A 141 6.19 4.64 6.58
CA LEU A 141 6.37 3.25 6.16
C LEU A 141 7.62 2.62 6.77
N SER A 142 8.66 3.40 7.14
CA SER A 142 9.82 2.84 7.85
C SER A 142 9.46 2.28 9.23
N MET A 143 8.43 2.82 9.88
CA MET A 143 7.88 2.30 11.15
C MET A 143 7.21 0.93 10.97
N ILE A 144 6.65 0.70 9.77
CA ILE A 144 6.10 -0.59 9.35
C ILE A 144 7.20 -1.51 8.80
N PHE A 145 8.24 -0.95 8.16
CA PHE A 145 9.42 -1.67 7.67
C PHE A 145 10.24 -2.27 8.82
N MET A 146 10.42 -1.54 9.92
CA MET A 146 11.08 -2.02 11.15
C MET A 146 10.25 -3.08 11.89
N SER A 147 8.93 -3.09 11.72
CA SER A 147 8.06 -4.12 12.33
C SER A 147 7.77 -5.32 11.41
N LEU A 148 7.98 -5.18 10.09
CA LEU A 148 7.71 -6.24 9.10
C LEU A 148 8.95 -6.98 8.56
N PHE A 149 10.19 -6.50 8.78
CA PHE A 149 11.36 -7.04 8.04
C PHE A 149 12.59 -7.45 8.86
N GLU A 150 12.58 -7.35 10.20
CA GLU A 150 13.65 -7.91 11.05
C GLU A 150 13.83 -9.44 11.02
N PRO A 151 12.88 -10.31 10.58
CA PRO A 151 13.15 -11.76 10.56
C PRO A 151 13.67 -12.31 9.22
N PHE A 152 14.11 -11.45 8.28
CA PHE A 152 14.68 -11.89 7.00
C PHE A 152 16.12 -11.40 6.73
N LEU A 153 16.82 -10.92 7.75
CA LEU A 153 18.28 -10.70 7.77
C LEU A 153 18.90 -11.44 8.94
#